data_AF-A0A758LTN8-F1
#
_entry.id   AF-A0A758LTN8-F1
#
_cell.length_a   1.000
_cell.length_b   1.000
_cell.length_c   1.000
_cell.angle_alpha   90.00
_cell.angle_beta   90.00
_cell.angle_gamma   90.00
#
_symmetry.space_group_name_H-M   'P 1'
#
loop_
_entity.id
_entity.type
_entity.pdbx_description
1 polymer ?
#
loop_
_entity_poly.entity_id
_entity_poly.type
_entity_poly.pdbx_seq_one_letter_code
_entity_poly.pdbx_strand_id
1 'polypeptide(L)'
;MSQKYLIRIAELERLLSEQAEALRQKDQQLSLVEETEAFLRSALTRAEEKIEEDEREIEHLRAQIEKLRRMLFGTRSEKLRREVELAEALLKQREQDSDRYSGREDDPQVPRQLRQSRHRRPLPAHLPREIHRLEPEESCCPECGG
;
A
#
# COMPACT_ATOMS: atom_id res chain seq x y z
N MET A 1 -2.94 -28.38 -74.16
CA MET A 1 -2.41 -27.61 -73.03
C MET A 1 -0.94 -27.99 -72.83
N SER A 2 -0.02 -27.03 -72.77
CA SER A 2 1.42 -27.34 -72.65
C SER A 2 1.75 -27.88 -71.25
N GLN A 3 2.54 -28.95 -71.18
CA GLN A 3 2.94 -29.65 -69.94
C GLN A 3 3.51 -28.72 -68.87
N LYS A 4 4.11 -27.60 -69.28
CA LYS A 4 4.62 -26.54 -68.40
C LYS A 4 3.53 -25.89 -67.53
N TYR A 5 2.31 -25.73 -68.04
CA TYR A 5 1.20 -25.14 -67.28
C TYR A 5 0.66 -26.10 -66.22
N LEU A 6 0.63 -27.40 -66.51
CA LEU A 6 0.16 -28.41 -65.54
C LEU A 6 1.11 -28.51 -64.35
N ILE A 7 2.43 -28.48 -64.60
CA ILE A 7 3.44 -28.45 -63.52
C ILE A 7 3.27 -27.18 -62.67
N ARG A 8 3.06 -26.02 -63.31
CA ARG A 8 2.87 -24.76 -62.58
C ARG A 8 1.60 -24.75 -61.73
N ILE A 9 0.51 -25.36 -62.20
CA ILE A 9 -0.73 -25.48 -61.42
C ILE A 9 -0.48 -26.35 -60.19
N ALA A 10 0.15 -27.52 -60.34
CA ALA A 10 0.47 -28.41 -59.22
C ALA A 10 1.39 -27.74 -58.17
N GLU A 11 2.37 -26.94 -58.62
CA GLU A 11 3.22 -26.14 -57.72
C GLU A 11 2.40 -25.11 -56.92
N LEU A 12 1.49 -24.40 -57.57
CA LEU A 12 0.63 -23.40 -56.92
C LEU A 12 -0.35 -24.06 -55.94
N GLU A 13 -0.92 -25.20 -56.30
CA GLU A 13 -1.77 -25.99 -55.40
C GLU A 13 -0.99 -26.44 -54.15
N ARG A 14 0.25 -26.88 -54.32
CA ARG A 14 1.13 -27.25 -53.19
C ARG A 14 1.41 -26.06 -52.28
N LEU A 15 1.75 -24.90 -52.85
CA LEU A 15 1.98 -23.68 -52.08
C LEU A 15 0.73 -23.21 -51.33
N LEU A 16 -0.45 -23.32 -51.96
CA LEU A 16 -1.73 -23.00 -51.30
C LEU A 16 -2.03 -23.98 -50.16
N SER A 17 -1.75 -25.28 -50.32
CA SER A 17 -1.92 -26.24 -49.23
C SER A 17 -0.95 -25.97 -48.07
N GLU A 18 0.31 -25.64 -48.36
CA GLU A 18 1.31 -25.28 -47.36
C GLU A 18 0.89 -24.01 -46.59
N GLN A 19 0.37 -22.99 -47.27
CA GLN A 19 -0.14 -21.79 -46.64
C GLN A 19 -1.38 -22.06 -45.77
N ALA A 20 -2.30 -22.91 -46.22
CA ALA A 20 -3.48 -23.28 -45.44
C ALA A 20 -3.12 -24.10 -44.18
N GLU A 21 -2.09 -24.94 -44.25
CA GLU A 21 -1.54 -25.63 -43.08
C GLU A 21 -0.88 -24.65 -42.11
N ALA A 22 -0.10 -23.70 -42.60
CA ALA A 22 0.54 -22.68 -41.77
C ALA A 22 -0.49 -21.78 -41.05
N LEU A 23 -1.60 -21.41 -41.72
CA LEU A 23 -2.69 -20.66 -41.10
C LEU A 23 -3.36 -21.48 -40.00
N ARG A 24 -3.69 -22.76 -40.27
CA ARG A 24 -4.26 -23.66 -39.25
C ARG A 24 -3.36 -23.81 -38.02
N GLN A 25 -2.04 -23.89 -38.22
CA GLN A 25 -1.08 -23.93 -37.12
C GLN A 25 -1.10 -22.64 -36.30
N LYS A 26 -1.17 -21.47 -36.96
CA LYS A 26 -1.27 -20.18 -36.27
C LYS A 26 -2.59 -20.05 -35.51
N ASP A 27 -3.71 -20.48 -36.08
CA ASP A 27 -5.00 -20.46 -35.39
C ASP A 27 -4.98 -21.34 -34.13
N GLN A 28 -4.35 -22.51 -34.20
CA GLN A 28 -4.12 -23.36 -33.02
C GLN A 28 -3.24 -22.68 -31.98
N GLN A 29 -2.17 -22.00 -32.41
CA GLN A 29 -1.30 -21.25 -31.49
C GLN A 29 -2.04 -20.09 -30.84
N LEU A 30 -2.86 -19.35 -31.59
CA LEU A 30 -3.67 -18.25 -31.06
C LEU A 30 -4.67 -18.75 -30.02
N SER A 31 -5.36 -19.86 -30.29
CA SER A 31 -6.28 -20.49 -29.34
C SER A 31 -5.59 -20.83 -28.01
N LEU A 32 -4.38 -21.39 -28.06
CA LEU A 32 -3.61 -21.70 -26.86
C LEU A 32 -3.22 -20.43 -26.10
N VAL A 33 -2.79 -19.38 -26.80
CA VAL A 33 -2.45 -18.10 -26.17
C VAL A 33 -3.68 -17.48 -25.50
N GLU A 34 -4.84 -17.48 -26.16
CA GLU A 34 -6.09 -16.96 -25.60
C GLU A 34 -6.51 -17.70 -24.32
N GLU A 35 -6.39 -19.03 -24.29
CA GLU A 35 -6.65 -19.83 -23.09
C GLU A 35 -5.69 -19.46 -21.94
N THR A 36 -4.39 -19.33 -22.25
CA THR A 36 -3.39 -18.93 -21.24
C THR A 36 -3.63 -17.50 -20.74
N GLU A 37 -4.01 -16.59 -21.62
CA GLU A 37 -4.31 -15.21 -21.27
C GLU A 37 -5.55 -15.13 -20.38
N ALA A 38 -6.61 -15.87 -20.71
CA ALA A 38 -7.81 -15.94 -19.87
C ALA A 38 -7.50 -16.49 -18.47
N PHE A 39 -6.64 -17.52 -18.39
CA PHE A 39 -6.18 -18.07 -17.12
C PHE A 39 -5.38 -17.02 -16.31
N LEU A 40 -4.41 -16.36 -16.94
CA LEU A 40 -3.59 -15.34 -16.28
C LEU A 40 -4.42 -14.14 -15.83
N ARG A 41 -5.34 -13.65 -16.66
CA ARG A 41 -6.29 -12.59 -16.28
C ARG A 41 -7.10 -12.98 -15.06
N SER A 42 -7.62 -14.21 -15.02
CA SER A 42 -8.38 -14.72 -13.85
C SER A 42 -7.52 -14.87 -12.60
N ALA A 43 -6.23 -15.21 -12.75
CA ALA A 43 -5.30 -15.29 -11.63
C ALA A 43 -4.95 -13.89 -11.09
N LEU A 44 -4.76 -12.91 -11.99
CA LEU A 44 -4.51 -11.52 -11.62
C LEU A 44 -5.69 -10.91 -10.88
N THR A 45 -6.92 -11.08 -11.37
CA THR A 45 -8.11 -10.53 -10.67
C THR A 45 -8.25 -11.09 -9.26
N ARG A 46 -7.98 -12.39 -9.04
CA ARG A 46 -8.00 -12.98 -7.69
C ARG A 46 -6.89 -12.43 -6.79
N ALA A 47 -5.72 -12.14 -7.35
CA ALA A 47 -4.63 -11.54 -6.60
C ALA A 47 -4.94 -10.09 -6.23
N GLU A 48 -5.53 -9.32 -7.15
CA GLU A 48 -6.00 -7.95 -6.92
C GLU A 48 -7.08 -7.90 -5.84
N GLU A 49 -8.10 -8.78 -5.91
CA GLU A 49 -9.14 -8.89 -4.88
C GLU A 49 -8.54 -9.16 -3.49
N LYS A 50 -7.55 -10.05 -3.41
CA LYS A 50 -6.87 -10.34 -2.14
C LYS A 50 -6.12 -9.12 -1.60
N ILE A 51 -5.43 -8.38 -2.48
CA ILE A 51 -4.73 -7.15 -2.08
C ILE A 51 -5.73 -6.12 -1.55
N GLU A 52 -6.87 -5.93 -2.23
CA GLU A 52 -7.92 -5.02 -1.76
C GLU A 52 -8.49 -5.43 -0.39
N GLU A 53 -8.68 -6.74 -0.16
CA GLU A 53 -9.13 -7.26 1.14
C GLU A 53 -8.12 -6.97 2.24
N ASP A 54 -6.84 -7.27 2.00
CA ASP A 54 -5.75 -7.00 2.96
C ASP A 54 -5.63 -5.48 3.24
N GLU A 55 -5.76 -4.62 2.22
CA GLU A 55 -5.77 -3.17 2.38
C GLU A 55 -6.94 -2.67 3.25
N ARG A 56 -8.15 -3.21 3.04
CA ARG A 56 -9.33 -2.90 3.88
C ARG A 56 -9.11 -3.33 5.33
N GLU A 57 -8.48 -4.48 5.57
CA GLU A 57 -8.16 -4.95 6.92
C GLU A 57 -7.12 -4.03 7.60
N ILE A 58 -6.09 -3.61 6.88
CA ILE A 58 -5.08 -2.65 7.36
C ILE A 58 -5.74 -1.32 7.74
N GLU A 59 -6.61 -0.77 6.89
CA GLU A 59 -7.37 0.45 7.19
C GLU A 59 -8.26 0.30 8.42
N HIS A 60 -8.94 -0.85 8.53
CA HIS A 60 -9.78 -1.16 9.68
C HIS A 60 -8.97 -1.18 10.98
N LEU A 61 -7.83 -1.87 11.00
CA LEU A 61 -6.93 -1.93 12.15
C LEU A 61 -6.38 -0.54 12.52
N ARG A 62 -5.98 0.27 11.53
CA ARG A 62 -5.53 1.66 11.74
C ARG A 62 -6.61 2.50 12.40
N ALA A 63 -7.86 2.42 11.91
CA ALA A 63 -8.99 3.13 12.49
C ALA A 63 -9.31 2.67 13.93
N GLN A 64 -9.22 1.36 14.19
CA GLN A 64 -9.38 0.82 15.55
C GLN A 64 -8.29 1.33 16.50
N ILE A 65 -7.02 1.28 16.09
CA ILE A 65 -5.89 1.79 16.86
C ILE A 65 -6.08 3.27 17.16
N GLU A 66 -6.47 4.08 16.18
CA GLU A 66 -6.73 5.49 16.39
C GLU A 66 -7.85 5.73 17.40
N LYS A 67 -8.96 4.99 17.30
CA LYS A 67 -10.06 5.05 18.25
C LYS A 67 -9.60 4.70 19.67
N LEU A 68 -8.87 3.60 19.83
CA LEU A 68 -8.34 3.17 21.12
C LEU A 68 -7.37 4.22 21.69
N ARG A 69 -6.48 4.78 20.87
CA ARG A 69 -5.57 5.87 21.26
C ARG A 69 -6.31 7.11 21.74
N ARG A 70 -7.41 7.50 21.08
CA ARG A 70 -8.26 8.63 21.53
C ARG A 70 -8.98 8.35 22.86
N MET A 71 -9.21 7.07 23.18
CA MET A 71 -9.82 6.62 24.44
C MET A 71 -8.80 6.47 25.59
N LEU A 72 -7.51 6.69 25.35
CA LEU A 72 -6.47 6.62 26.38
C LEU A 72 -6.53 7.84 27.30
N PHE A 73 -7.07 7.65 28.52
CA PHE A 73 -7.07 8.66 29.56
C PHE A 73 -6.26 8.23 30.78
N GLY A 74 -5.12 8.90 31.01
CA GLY A 74 -4.32 8.80 32.23
C GLY A 74 -3.73 7.41 32.51
N THR A 75 -3.46 7.13 33.79
CA THR A 75 -2.86 5.87 34.28
C THR A 75 -3.86 4.73 34.42
N ARG A 76 -5.16 5.02 34.48
CA ARG A 76 -6.22 4.00 34.57
C ARG A 76 -6.46 3.26 33.25
N SER A 77 -5.91 3.74 32.13
CA SER A 77 -6.08 3.15 30.79
C SER A 77 -5.03 2.08 30.46
N GLU A 78 -4.35 1.49 31.45
CA GLU A 78 -3.25 0.53 31.22
C GLU A 78 -3.66 -0.70 30.39
N LYS A 79 -4.90 -1.20 30.56
CA LYS A 79 -5.45 -2.28 29.73
C LYS A 79 -5.61 -1.86 28.26
N LEU A 80 -6.18 -0.67 28.01
CA LEU A 80 -6.30 -0.10 26.67
C LEU A 80 -4.93 0.11 26.01
N ARG A 81 -3.88 0.45 26.78
CA ARG A 81 -2.51 0.56 26.23
C ARG A 81 -2.00 -0.77 25.71
N ARG A 82 -2.20 -1.86 26.47
CA ARG A 82 -1.82 -3.21 26.04
C ARG A 82 -2.60 -3.64 24.80
N GLU A 83 -3.90 -3.31 24.74
CA GLU A 83 -4.74 -3.58 23.55
C GLU A 83 -4.25 -2.81 22.31
N VAL A 84 -3.86 -1.54 22.48
CA VAL A 84 -3.24 -0.72 21.42
C VAL A 84 -1.93 -1.34 20.94
N GLU A 85 -1.04 -1.74 21.84
CA GLU A 85 0.23 -2.38 21.50
C GLU A 85 0.03 -3.69 20.71
N LEU A 86 -0.93 -4.52 21.13
CA LEU A 86 -1.27 -5.75 20.42
C LEU A 86 -1.84 -5.47 19.02
N ALA A 87 -2.74 -4.50 18.90
CA ALA A 87 -3.30 -4.11 17.61
C ALA A 87 -2.24 -3.52 16.67
N GLU A 88 -1.31 -2.71 17.20
CA GLU A 88 -0.17 -2.16 16.44
C GLU A 88 0.79 -3.26 15.97
N ALA A 89 1.04 -4.28 16.81
CA ALA A 89 1.86 -5.43 16.41
C ALA A 89 1.19 -6.23 15.29
N LEU A 90 -0.13 -6.45 15.37
CA LEU A 90 -0.90 -7.12 14.33
C LEU A 90 -0.90 -6.34 13.02
N LEU A 91 -1.10 -5.01 13.08
CA LEU A 91 -1.04 -4.13 11.92
C LEU A 91 0.34 -4.23 11.24
N LYS A 92 1.42 -4.17 12.02
CA LYS A 92 2.78 -4.27 11.49
C LYS A 92 3.03 -5.62 10.81
N GLN A 93 2.52 -6.72 11.37
CA GLN A 93 2.63 -8.03 10.75
C GLN A 93 1.90 -8.08 9.40
N ARG A 94 0.67 -7.54 9.33
CA ARG A 94 -0.11 -7.51 8.09
C ARG A 94 0.53 -6.62 7.02
N GLU A 95 1.06 -5.47 7.40
CA GLU A 95 1.82 -4.60 6.49
C GLU A 95 3.06 -5.34 5.93
N GLN A 96 3.80 -6.07 6.77
CA GLN A 96 4.94 -6.89 6.34
C GLN A 96 4.55 -8.02 5.39
N ASP A 97 3.45 -8.72 5.68
CA ASP A 97 2.94 -9.80 4.83
C ASP A 97 2.50 -9.26 3.45
N SER A 98 1.93 -8.05 3.41
CA SER A 98 1.56 -7.33 2.19
C SER A 98 2.79 -6.86 1.40
N ASP A 99 3.79 -6.24 2.07
CA ASP A 99 5.00 -5.73 1.43
C ASP A 99 5.85 -6.84 0.80
N ARG A 100 5.86 -8.03 1.41
CA ARG A 100 6.48 -9.22 0.84
C ARG A 100 5.90 -9.60 -0.53
N TYR A 101 4.61 -9.34 -0.76
CA TYR A 101 3.94 -9.65 -2.03
C TYR A 101 4.08 -8.51 -3.05
N SER A 102 4.16 -7.26 -2.58
CA SER A 102 4.33 -6.07 -3.45
C SER A 102 5.77 -5.87 -3.94
N GLY A 103 6.75 -6.58 -3.37
CA GLY A 103 8.16 -6.49 -3.76
C GLY A 103 8.82 -5.18 -3.35
N ARG A 104 8.21 -4.42 -2.43
CA ARG A 104 8.84 -3.28 -1.78
C ARG A 104 9.86 -3.82 -0.78
N GLU A 105 11.14 -3.76 -1.13
CA GLU A 105 12.20 -3.95 -0.14
C GLU A 105 12.12 -2.80 0.86
N ASP A 106 12.10 -3.14 2.16
CA ASP A 106 12.22 -2.14 3.22
C ASP A 106 13.43 -1.26 2.92
N ASP A 107 13.20 0.04 2.71
CA ASP A 107 14.29 1.01 2.60
C ASP A 107 15.24 0.79 3.78
N PRO A 108 16.56 0.66 3.55
CA PRO A 108 17.50 0.39 4.63
C PRO A 108 17.26 1.42 5.72
N GLN A 109 16.94 0.95 6.93
CA GLN A 109 16.55 1.77 8.06
C GLN A 109 17.65 2.79 8.31
N VAL A 110 17.52 3.98 7.70
CA VAL A 110 18.51 5.03 7.81
C VAL A 110 18.50 5.36 9.29
N PRO A 111 19.63 5.24 10.01
CA PRO A 111 19.70 5.68 11.39
C PRO A 111 19.17 7.09 11.35
N ARG A 112 18.01 7.30 11.99
CA ARG A 112 17.37 8.60 12.09
C ARG A 112 18.44 9.41 12.80
N GLN A 113 19.28 10.12 12.03
CA GLN A 113 20.43 10.85 12.55
C GLN A 113 19.83 11.58 13.71
N LEU A 114 20.27 11.19 14.92
CA LEU A 114 19.70 11.65 16.17
C LEU A 114 19.39 13.09 15.88
N ARG A 115 18.10 13.45 15.78
CA ARG A 115 17.74 14.86 15.84
C ARG A 115 18.33 15.17 17.18
N GLN A 116 19.53 15.73 17.18
CA GLN A 116 20.05 16.48 18.26
C GLN A 116 18.99 17.56 18.30
N SER A 117 17.92 17.30 19.04
CA SER A 117 17.25 18.33 19.77
C SER A 117 18.43 18.94 20.49
N ARG A 118 19.00 19.99 19.89
CA ARG A 118 19.72 21.00 20.63
C ARG A 118 18.71 21.29 21.72
N HIS A 119 18.91 20.69 22.90
CA HIS A 119 18.09 20.95 24.05
C HIS A 119 17.98 22.47 24.08
N ARG A 120 16.75 23.00 24.08
CA ARG A 120 16.56 24.45 24.11
C ARG A 120 17.45 24.95 25.23
N ARG A 121 18.54 25.64 24.88
CA ARG A 121 19.44 26.15 25.90
C ARG A 121 18.59 27.11 26.73
N PRO A 122 18.56 26.99 28.07
CA PRO A 122 17.85 27.95 28.88
C PRO A 122 18.32 29.36 28.51
N LEU A 123 17.42 30.34 28.51
CA LEU A 123 17.78 31.71 28.17
C LEU A 123 18.98 32.15 29.03
N PRO A 124 20.00 32.79 28.42
CA PRO A 124 21.18 33.24 29.13
C PRO A 124 20.83 34.11 30.34
N ALA A 125 21.51 33.88 31.47
CA ALA A 125 21.23 34.55 32.75
C ALA A 125 21.47 36.07 32.74
N HIS A 126 22.20 36.57 31.74
CA HIS A 126 22.56 37.99 31.59
C HIS A 126 21.54 38.80 30.79
N LEU A 127 20.51 38.18 30.23
CA LEU A 127 19.41 38.92 29.62
C LEU A 127 18.41 39.31 30.71
N PRO A 128 18.10 40.61 30.88
CA PRO A 128 17.07 41.03 31.82
C PRO A 128 15.74 40.41 31.39
N ARG A 129 15.07 39.74 32.33
CA ARG A 129 13.76 39.12 32.11
C ARG A 129 12.68 40.15 32.42
N GLU A 130 11.89 40.55 31.43
CA GLU A 130 10.67 41.31 31.65
C GLU A 130 9.53 40.33 31.96
N ILE A 131 8.87 40.51 33.10
CA ILE A 131 7.73 39.69 33.54
C ILE A 131 6.52 40.61 33.63
N HIS A 132 5.59 40.45 32.68
CA HIS A 132 4.27 41.09 32.77
C HIS A 132 3.30 40.15 33.46
N ARG A 133 2.91 40.51 34.69
CA ARG A 133 1.76 39.88 35.36
C ARG A 133 0.52 40.64 34.95
N LEU A 134 -0.35 39.99 34.21
CA LEU A 134 -1.69 40.48 33.91
C LEU A 134 -2.59 39.99 35.05
N GLU A 135 -2.88 40.88 36.00
CA GLU A 135 -3.90 40.61 37.01
C GLU A 135 -5.28 40.84 36.40
N PRO A 136 -6.28 40.01 36.74
CA PRO A 136 -7.66 40.29 36.38
C PRO A 136 -8.08 41.65 36.94
N GLU A 137 -8.81 42.45 36.17
CA GLU A 137 -9.35 43.74 36.63
C GLU A 137 -10.35 43.56 37.79
N GLU A 138 -10.99 42.40 37.85
CA GLU A 138 -12.02 42.07 38.83
C GLU A 138 -11.59 40.86 39.66
N SER A 139 -11.66 41.00 41.00
CA SER A 139 -11.30 39.94 41.95
C SER A 139 -12.28 38.76 41.97
N CYS A 140 -13.44 38.91 41.34
CA CYS A 140 -14.51 37.93 41.26
C CYS A 140 -15.10 37.97 39.85
N CYS A 141 -15.43 36.82 39.28
CA CYS A 141 -16.12 36.76 38.00
C CYS A 141 -17.54 37.36 38.14
N PRO A 142 -17.93 38.35 37.33
CA PRO A 142 -19.22 39.04 37.47
C PRO A 142 -20.41 38.14 37.12
N GLU A 143 -20.19 37.02 36.42
CA GLU A 143 -21.23 36.06 36.07
C GLU A 143 -21.49 35.01 37.15
N CYS A 144 -20.51 34.71 38.01
CA CYS A 144 -20.66 33.64 39.01
C CYS A 144 -20.28 34.04 40.44
N GLY A 145 -19.75 35.26 40.67
CA GLY A 145 -19.37 35.77 41.99
C GLY A 145 -18.17 35.05 42.64
N GLY A 146 -17.61 34.03 41.98
CA GLY A 146 -16.71 33.05 42.58
C GLY A 146 -17.41 31.72 42.76
#